data_AF-A0A7S2JZK6-F1
#
_entry.id   AF-A0A7S2JZK6-F1
#
_cell.length_a   1.000
_cell.length_b   1.000
_cell.length_c   1.000
_cell.angle_alpha   90.00
_cell.angle_beta   90.00
_cell.angle_gamma   90.00
#
_symmetry.space_group_name_H-M   'P 1'
#
loop_
_entity.id
_entity.type
_entity.pdbx_description
1 polymer ?
#
loop_
_entity_poly.entity_id
_entity_poly.type
_entity_poly.pdbx_seq_one_letter_code
_entity_poly.pdbx_strand_id
1 'polypeptide(L)'
;MEQELAQKKREMANIIEQANAAYEARDQAQAQMASLKQQADREHLEFEREWKELGKLISNDKNMKDYMKTMVKASRDKGSPAETREMTHRKTVRNAWDPSLSVDPEKVASFEEAFERIQAATGIDNLEELVVSFVAAEDTNFTLFNYNNELTANIEKLEEQIAHYKEELVQLSGTGGKKEEVDKVKILETLEEKWNNVDKQATNYELKYQESHQALTHIRTGIESLFKRAGCATKDLPSGTGTGISEGNMMQYLALVEGRTNELLKMYDAVREGDDFEATRARPGNAAASLQVNKLPSTVEDHSDASEDDDEEDSRPFTVEELKAKSKNKVKKLAQAKGKAKGRT
;
A
#
# COMPACT_ATOMS: atom_id res chain seq x y z
N MET A 1 -28.85 26.51 41.07
CA MET A 1 -28.47 27.71 40.30
C MET A 1 -26.98 27.78 39.98
N GLU A 2 -26.05 27.94 40.94
CA GLU A 2 -24.60 28.03 40.59
C GLU A 2 -24.02 26.74 40.00
N GLN A 3 -24.40 25.57 40.53
CA GLN A 3 -23.97 24.27 39.99
C GLN A 3 -24.48 24.00 38.57
N GLU A 4 -25.74 24.36 38.27
CA GLU A 4 -26.31 24.22 36.93
C GLU A 4 -25.64 25.14 35.91
N LEU A 5 -25.25 26.35 36.34
CA LEU A 5 -24.54 27.30 35.50
C LEU A 5 -23.11 26.81 35.21
N ALA A 6 -22.44 26.20 36.20
CA ALA A 6 -21.15 25.55 36.00
C ALA A 6 -21.23 24.32 35.09
N GLN A 7 -22.30 23.52 35.21
CA GLN A 7 -22.54 22.38 34.33
C GLN A 7 -22.78 22.80 32.89
N LYS A 8 -23.63 23.80 32.64
CA LYS A 8 -23.86 24.34 31.28
C LYS A 8 -22.60 24.93 30.67
N LYS A 9 -21.72 25.57 31.47
CA LYS A 9 -20.41 26.05 30.99
C LYS A 9 -19.48 24.90 30.58
N ARG A 10 -19.47 23.78 31.32
CA ARG A 10 -18.72 22.57 30.93
C ARG A 10 -19.27 21.95 29.66
N GLU A 11 -20.59 21.80 29.56
CA GLU A 11 -21.24 21.28 28.35
C GLU A 11 -20.94 22.14 27.13
N MET A 12 -21.01 23.48 27.29
CA MET A 12 -20.67 24.40 26.22
C MET A 12 -19.18 24.33 25.82
N ALA A 13 -18.27 24.16 26.78
CA ALA A 13 -16.85 23.96 26.49
C ALA A 13 -16.61 22.65 25.71
N ASN A 14 -17.26 21.56 26.12
CA ASN A 14 -17.16 20.26 25.46
C ASN A 14 -17.73 20.32 24.02
N ILE A 15 -18.86 21.00 23.81
CA ILE A 15 -19.43 21.17 22.46
C ILE A 15 -18.48 21.99 21.56
N ILE A 16 -17.83 23.03 22.10
CA ILE A 16 -16.86 23.83 21.34
C ILE A 16 -15.63 22.99 20.98
N GLU A 17 -15.13 22.17 21.91
CA GLU A 17 -13.99 21.28 21.68
C GLU A 17 -14.32 20.21 20.62
N GLN A 18 -15.49 19.56 20.73
CA GLN A 18 -15.96 18.61 19.72
C GLN A 18 -16.17 19.27 18.35
N ALA A 19 -16.68 20.50 18.32
CA ALA A 19 -16.83 21.25 17.08
C ALA A 19 -15.47 21.54 16.44
N ASN A 20 -14.49 22.00 17.23
CA ASN A 20 -13.14 22.27 16.73
C ASN A 20 -12.46 21.00 16.22
N ALA A 21 -12.56 19.88 16.94
CA ALA A 21 -12.03 18.59 16.49
C ALA A 21 -12.68 18.13 15.18
N ALA A 22 -14.00 18.32 15.03
CA ALA A 22 -14.72 18.00 13.79
C ALA A 22 -14.30 18.91 12.63
N TYR A 23 -14.07 20.21 12.87
CA TYR A 23 -13.56 21.12 11.85
C TYR A 23 -12.14 20.76 11.41
N GLU A 24 -11.26 20.43 12.35
CA GLU A 24 -9.89 20.03 12.05
C GLU A 24 -9.84 18.72 11.26
N ALA A 25 -10.64 17.72 11.66
CA ALA A 25 -10.78 16.46 10.92
C ALA A 25 -11.30 16.68 9.50
N ARG A 26 -12.28 17.57 9.32
CA ARG A 26 -12.82 17.94 8.00
C ARG A 26 -11.75 18.61 7.14
N ASP A 27 -11.04 19.59 7.68
CA ASP A 27 -10.03 20.34 6.93
C ASP A 27 -8.84 19.44 6.56
N GLN A 28 -8.43 18.51 7.43
CA GLN A 28 -7.45 17.48 7.12
C GLN A 28 -7.92 16.55 5.98
N ALA A 29 -9.17 16.07 6.04
CA ALA A 29 -9.74 15.23 4.99
C ALA A 29 -9.83 15.98 3.64
N GLN A 30 -10.19 17.27 3.66
CA GLN A 30 -10.20 18.11 2.46
C GLN A 30 -8.81 18.32 1.88
N ALA A 31 -7.80 18.54 2.73
CA ALA A 31 -6.41 18.66 2.29
C ALA A 31 -5.89 17.35 1.67
N GLN A 32 -6.20 16.20 2.28
CA GLN A 32 -5.86 14.88 1.72
C GLN A 32 -6.56 14.62 0.40
N MET A 33 -7.85 14.96 0.29
CA MET A 33 -8.62 14.83 -0.95
C MET A 33 -8.06 15.71 -2.07
N ALA A 34 -7.67 16.95 -1.75
CA ALA A 34 -7.04 17.85 -2.71
C ALA A 34 -5.67 17.32 -3.19
N SER A 35 -4.86 16.79 -2.26
CA SER A 35 -3.56 16.18 -2.57
C SER A 35 -3.71 14.94 -3.47
N LEU A 36 -4.63 14.03 -3.11
CA LEU A 36 -4.93 12.83 -3.90
C LEU A 36 -5.44 13.19 -5.30
N LYS A 37 -6.29 14.21 -5.41
CA LYS A 37 -6.77 14.70 -6.70
C LYS A 37 -5.63 15.26 -7.55
N GLN A 38 -4.76 16.08 -6.97
CA GLN A 38 -3.61 16.63 -7.67
C GLN A 38 -2.64 15.54 -8.13
N GLN A 39 -2.44 14.50 -7.31
CA GLN A 39 -1.63 13.34 -7.67
C GLN A 39 -2.27 12.57 -8.83
N ALA A 40 -3.57 12.27 -8.75
CA ALA A 40 -4.30 11.58 -9.81
C ALA A 40 -4.26 12.36 -11.13
N ASP A 41 -4.42 13.69 -11.10
CA ASP A 41 -4.34 14.55 -12.28
C ASP A 41 -2.94 14.53 -12.89
N ARG A 42 -1.88 14.51 -12.06
CA ARG A 42 -0.49 14.41 -12.53
C ARG A 42 -0.21 13.06 -13.18
N GLU A 43 -0.59 11.98 -12.52
CA GLU A 43 -0.42 10.61 -13.04
C GLU A 43 -1.19 10.42 -14.34
N HIS A 44 -2.41 10.97 -14.45
CA HIS A 44 -3.17 10.96 -15.71
C HIS A 44 -2.46 11.72 -16.84
N LEU A 45 -1.89 12.88 -16.55
CA LEU A 45 -1.12 13.66 -17.53
C LEU A 45 0.13 12.91 -17.99
N GLU A 46 0.85 12.28 -17.06
CA GLU A 46 2.02 11.45 -17.37
C GLU A 46 1.65 10.25 -18.22
N PHE A 47 0.58 9.54 -17.85
CA PHE A 47 0.03 8.43 -18.63
C PHE A 47 -0.38 8.86 -20.05
N GLU A 48 -1.09 9.99 -20.20
CA GLU A 48 -1.45 10.49 -21.52
C GLU A 48 -0.24 10.85 -22.38
N ARG A 49 0.82 11.40 -21.77
CA ARG A 49 2.08 11.72 -22.44
C ARG A 49 2.73 10.44 -22.95
N GLU A 50 2.90 9.45 -22.08
CA GLU A 50 3.48 8.15 -22.43
C GLU A 50 2.64 7.43 -23.48
N TRP A 51 1.31 7.47 -23.37
CA TRP A 51 0.40 6.91 -24.37
C TRP A 51 0.58 7.55 -25.74
N LYS A 52 0.71 8.88 -25.79
CA LYS A 52 0.98 9.61 -27.05
C LYS A 52 2.37 9.27 -27.62
N GLU A 53 3.39 9.13 -26.77
CA GLU A 53 4.73 8.73 -27.18
C GLU A 53 4.75 7.29 -27.75
N LEU A 54 4.12 6.34 -27.06
CA LEU A 54 3.94 4.97 -27.56
C LEU A 54 3.15 4.94 -28.87
N GLY A 55 2.06 5.71 -28.95
CA GLY A 55 1.27 5.83 -30.17
C GLY A 55 2.07 6.34 -31.36
N LYS A 56 2.95 7.34 -31.14
CA LYS A 56 3.89 7.82 -32.16
C LYS A 56 4.88 6.74 -32.58
N LEU A 57 5.44 6.00 -31.62
CA LEU A 57 6.40 4.92 -31.90
C LEU A 57 5.75 3.82 -32.74
N ILE A 58 4.53 3.40 -32.38
CA ILE A 58 3.75 2.40 -33.14
C ILE A 58 3.40 2.93 -34.53
N SER A 59 2.98 4.20 -34.65
CA SER A 59 2.70 4.80 -35.95
C SER A 59 3.96 4.86 -36.83
N ASN A 60 5.11 5.15 -36.24
CA ASN A 60 6.39 5.17 -36.95
C ASN A 60 6.80 3.76 -37.40
N ASP A 61 6.67 2.74 -36.55
CA ASP A 61 6.92 1.34 -36.89
C ASP A 61 5.98 0.85 -38.00
N LYS A 62 4.69 1.20 -37.92
CA LYS A 62 3.71 0.89 -38.96
C LYS A 62 4.07 1.57 -40.28
N ASN A 63 4.40 2.85 -40.26
CA ASN A 63 4.82 3.58 -41.47
C ASN A 63 6.10 2.99 -42.06
N MET A 64 7.07 2.59 -41.24
CA MET A 64 8.31 1.95 -41.68
C MET A 64 8.04 0.57 -42.30
N LYS A 65 7.17 -0.24 -41.69
CA LYS A 65 6.73 -1.54 -42.23
C LYS A 65 5.95 -1.40 -43.53
N ASP A 66 5.06 -0.42 -43.62
CA ASP A 66 4.30 -0.16 -44.83
C ASP A 66 5.21 0.38 -45.95
N TYR A 67 6.18 1.24 -45.61
CA TYR A 67 7.22 1.67 -46.53
C TYR A 67 8.08 0.50 -47.03
N MET A 68 8.57 -0.36 -46.12
CA MET A 68 9.30 -1.59 -46.51
C MET A 68 8.44 -2.51 -47.38
N LYS A 69 7.18 -2.76 -47.03
CA LYS A 69 6.27 -3.57 -47.87
C LYS A 69 6.08 -2.96 -49.26
N THR A 70 6.01 -1.64 -49.34
CA THR A 70 5.82 -0.92 -50.60
C THR A 70 7.10 -0.94 -51.43
N MET A 71 8.27 -0.77 -50.81
CA MET A 71 9.58 -0.94 -51.46
C MET A 71 9.81 -2.38 -51.91
N VAL A 72 9.51 -3.39 -51.08
CA VAL A 72 9.64 -4.81 -51.48
C VAL A 72 8.65 -5.16 -52.59
N LYS A 73 7.42 -4.66 -52.57
CA LYS A 73 6.47 -4.84 -53.69
C LYS A 73 6.94 -4.11 -54.95
N ALA A 74 7.43 -2.87 -54.84
CA ALA A 74 7.95 -2.11 -55.98
C ALA A 74 9.20 -2.77 -56.57
N SER A 75 10.07 -3.35 -55.75
CA SER A 75 11.25 -4.14 -56.18
C SER A 75 10.88 -5.51 -56.75
N ARG A 76 9.67 -6.01 -56.48
CA ARG A 76 9.16 -7.29 -56.98
C ARG A 76 8.29 -7.14 -58.23
N ASP A 77 7.71 -5.96 -58.44
CA ASP A 77 6.90 -5.58 -59.61
C ASP A 77 7.74 -4.85 -60.68
N LYS A 78 8.83 -4.18 -60.28
CA LYS A 78 9.88 -3.73 -61.19
C LYS A 78 10.98 -4.79 -61.25
N GLY A 79 10.89 -5.68 -62.23
CA GLY A 79 12.08 -6.37 -62.70
C GLY A 79 13.18 -5.35 -63.00
N SER A 80 14.33 -5.52 -62.35
CA SER A 80 15.60 -4.81 -62.58
C SER A 80 15.61 -3.27 -62.45
N PRO A 81 16.36 -2.70 -61.49
CA PRO A 81 16.86 -1.35 -61.57
C PRO A 81 18.36 -1.36 -61.85
N ALA A 82 18.74 -1.72 -63.08
CA ALA A 82 20.11 -1.56 -63.59
C ALA A 82 20.42 -0.12 -64.05
N GLU A 83 19.43 0.78 -64.17
CA GLU A 83 19.63 2.07 -64.89
C GLU A 83 19.92 3.31 -64.03
N THR A 84 19.81 3.26 -62.70
CA THR A 84 20.09 4.47 -61.87
C THR A 84 21.53 4.61 -61.37
N ARG A 85 22.40 3.63 -61.62
CA ARG A 85 23.82 3.68 -61.23
C ARG A 85 24.76 4.16 -62.35
N GLU A 86 24.24 4.37 -63.57
CA GLU A 86 25.04 4.81 -64.72
C GLU A 86 25.32 6.34 -64.73
N MET A 87 24.50 7.15 -64.03
CA MET A 87 24.64 8.61 -64.07
C MET A 87 25.64 9.21 -63.07
N THR A 88 26.04 8.48 -62.03
CA THR A 88 27.00 8.98 -61.02
C THR A 88 28.44 8.60 -61.33
N HIS A 89 28.70 7.48 -62.01
CA HIS A 89 30.05 7.13 -62.48
C HIS A 89 30.46 7.83 -63.78
N ARG A 90 29.52 8.19 -64.65
CA ARG A 90 29.84 8.87 -65.91
C ARG A 90 30.27 10.34 -65.73
N LYS A 91 30.07 10.92 -64.55
CA LYS A 91 30.52 12.29 -64.22
C LYS A 91 31.89 12.33 -63.54
N THR A 92 32.31 11.25 -62.87
CA THR A 92 33.63 11.16 -62.22
C THR A 92 34.72 10.61 -63.15
N VAL A 93 34.37 9.78 -64.14
CA VAL A 93 35.34 9.21 -65.10
C VAL A 93 35.68 10.16 -66.27
N ARG A 94 34.85 11.19 -66.54
CA ARG A 94 35.08 12.10 -67.67
C ARG A 94 36.15 13.18 -67.43
N ASN A 95 36.60 13.35 -66.18
CA ASN A 95 37.57 14.38 -65.78
C ASN A 95 38.96 13.83 -65.45
N ALA A 96 39.24 12.56 -65.72
CA ALA A 96 40.50 11.90 -65.31
C ALA A 96 41.36 11.38 -66.47
N TRP A 97 41.14 11.86 -67.70
CA TRP A 97 42.01 11.56 -68.85
C TRP A 97 42.81 12.82 -69.21
N ASP A 98 43.83 13.09 -68.40
CA ASP A 98 44.95 13.93 -68.77
C ASP A 98 45.87 13.10 -69.69
N PRO A 99 46.24 13.53 -70.92
CA PRO A 99 47.00 12.70 -71.87
C PRO A 99 48.47 12.49 -71.51
N SER A 100 48.91 12.82 -70.29
CA SER A 100 50.32 12.84 -69.88
C SER A 100 50.76 11.64 -69.02
N LEU A 101 50.09 10.48 -69.10
CA LEU A 101 50.57 9.24 -68.48
C LEU A 101 51.59 8.57 -69.40
N SER A 102 52.85 9.02 -69.31
CA SER A 102 54.00 8.23 -69.71
C SER A 102 54.00 6.94 -68.91
N VAL A 103 53.65 5.83 -69.55
CA VAL A 103 53.65 4.49 -68.94
C VAL A 103 55.11 4.08 -68.73
N ASP A 104 55.53 3.99 -67.47
CA ASP A 104 56.87 3.51 -67.10
C ASP A 104 57.07 2.07 -67.62
N PRO A 105 58.11 1.78 -68.43
CA PRO A 105 58.30 0.45 -69.02
C PRO A 105 58.56 -0.64 -67.96
N GLU A 106 59.08 -0.27 -66.78
CA GLU A 106 59.26 -1.19 -65.66
C GLU A 106 57.93 -1.64 -65.03
N LYS A 107 56.91 -0.76 -65.02
CA LYS A 107 55.58 -1.13 -64.53
C LYS A 107 54.91 -2.11 -65.49
N VAL A 108 55.06 -1.92 -66.80
CA VAL A 108 54.54 -2.84 -67.82
C VAL A 108 55.17 -4.22 -67.65
N ALA A 109 56.49 -4.30 -67.50
CA ALA A 109 57.19 -5.57 -67.29
C ALA A 109 56.77 -6.26 -65.99
N SER A 110 56.56 -5.51 -64.90
CA SER A 110 56.08 -6.07 -63.63
C SER A 110 54.65 -6.59 -63.70
N PHE A 111 53.79 -5.91 -64.47
CA PHE A 111 52.43 -6.37 -64.70
C PHE A 111 52.43 -7.61 -65.58
N GLU A 112 53.24 -7.64 -66.64
CA GLU A 112 53.38 -8.79 -67.54
C GLU A 112 53.88 -10.04 -66.79
N GLU A 113 54.88 -9.91 -65.90
CA GLU A 113 55.35 -11.01 -65.04
C GLU A 113 54.28 -11.45 -64.02
N ALA A 114 53.51 -10.51 -63.44
CA ALA A 114 52.40 -10.85 -62.54
C ALA A 114 51.25 -11.56 -63.29
N PHE A 115 50.98 -11.16 -64.53
CA PHE A 115 49.98 -11.79 -65.40
C PHE A 115 50.37 -13.21 -65.80
N GLU A 116 51.64 -13.46 -66.18
CA GLU A 116 52.12 -14.82 -66.46
C GLU A 116 51.97 -15.75 -65.26
N ARG A 117 52.26 -15.27 -64.04
CA ARG A 117 52.07 -16.05 -62.81
C ARG A 117 50.60 -16.35 -62.54
N ILE A 118 49.71 -15.38 -62.78
CA ILE A 118 48.26 -15.56 -62.57
C ILE A 118 47.69 -16.51 -63.64
N GLN A 119 48.11 -16.39 -64.90
CA GLN A 119 47.73 -17.30 -65.98
C GLN A 119 48.19 -18.73 -65.69
N ALA A 120 49.42 -18.92 -65.22
CA ALA A 120 49.94 -20.24 -64.84
C ALA A 120 49.19 -20.87 -63.64
N ALA A 121 48.69 -20.05 -62.71
CA ALA A 121 47.98 -20.52 -61.52
C ALA A 121 46.48 -20.77 -61.78
N THR A 122 45.85 -20.02 -62.68
CA THR A 122 44.40 -20.08 -62.96
C THR A 122 44.05 -20.91 -64.19
N GLY A 123 44.98 -21.09 -65.14
CA GLY A 123 44.79 -21.89 -66.35
C GLY A 123 43.85 -21.27 -67.38
N ILE A 124 43.56 -19.96 -67.29
CA ILE A 124 42.66 -19.23 -68.20
C ILE A 124 43.52 -18.51 -69.24
N ASP A 125 43.40 -18.92 -70.51
CA ASP A 125 44.22 -18.38 -71.62
C ASP A 125 43.70 -17.06 -72.22
N ASN A 126 42.50 -16.61 -71.81
CA ASN A 126 41.87 -15.39 -72.32
C ASN A 126 42.00 -14.23 -71.30
N LEU A 127 42.75 -13.20 -71.68
CA LEU A 127 43.06 -12.04 -70.84
C LEU A 127 41.80 -11.28 -70.39
N GLU A 128 40.85 -11.06 -71.30
CA GLU A 128 39.58 -10.42 -70.96
C GLU A 128 38.76 -11.23 -69.95
N GLU A 129 38.77 -12.57 -70.05
CA GLU A 129 38.05 -13.46 -69.13
C GLU A 129 38.70 -13.46 -67.74
N LEU A 130 40.03 -13.43 -67.67
CA LEU A 130 40.77 -13.33 -66.43
C LEU A 130 40.47 -12.01 -65.71
N VAL A 131 40.49 -10.88 -66.41
CA VAL A 131 40.19 -9.57 -65.82
C VAL A 131 38.74 -9.49 -65.34
N VAL A 132 37.78 -10.03 -66.10
CA VAL A 132 36.37 -10.08 -65.66
C VAL A 132 36.21 -10.95 -64.41
N SER A 133 36.88 -12.10 -64.36
CA SER A 133 36.86 -12.97 -63.18
C SER A 133 37.52 -12.33 -61.96
N PHE A 134 38.59 -11.55 -62.16
CA PHE A 134 39.30 -10.85 -61.09
C PHE A 134 38.46 -9.70 -60.54
N VAL A 135 37.82 -8.91 -61.40
CA VAL A 135 36.90 -7.84 -60.98
C VAL A 135 35.70 -8.42 -60.25
N ALA A 136 35.14 -9.55 -60.72
CA ALA A 136 34.07 -10.24 -60.01
C ALA A 136 34.53 -10.76 -58.64
N ALA A 137 35.73 -11.34 -58.54
CA ALA A 137 36.30 -11.77 -57.28
C ALA A 137 36.56 -10.57 -56.35
N GLU A 138 37.06 -9.46 -56.86
CA GLU A 138 37.29 -8.22 -56.11
C GLU A 138 35.97 -7.62 -55.58
N ASP A 139 34.92 -7.56 -56.40
CA ASP A 139 33.59 -7.10 -56.00
C ASP A 139 32.99 -7.99 -54.90
N THR A 140 33.15 -9.32 -55.02
CA THR A 140 32.69 -10.25 -53.96
C THR A 140 33.49 -10.07 -52.68
N ASN A 141 34.81 -9.88 -52.79
CA ASN A 141 35.68 -9.68 -51.63
C ASN A 141 35.39 -8.35 -50.94
N PHE A 142 35.11 -7.29 -51.70
CA PHE A 142 34.69 -5.99 -51.18
C PHE A 142 33.33 -6.09 -50.46
N THR A 143 32.39 -6.83 -51.02
CA THR A 143 31.09 -7.07 -50.38
C THR A 143 31.23 -7.86 -49.08
N LEU A 144 32.07 -8.90 -49.08
CA LEU A 144 32.38 -9.70 -47.89
C LEU A 144 33.10 -8.87 -46.82
N PHE A 145 34.01 -7.98 -47.21
CA PHE A 145 34.69 -7.08 -46.29
C PHE A 145 33.71 -6.11 -45.62
N ASN A 146 32.80 -5.51 -46.39
CA ASN A 146 31.76 -4.65 -45.83
C ASN A 146 30.83 -5.43 -44.88
N TYR A 147 30.44 -6.64 -45.25
CA TYR A 147 29.62 -7.51 -44.39
C TYR A 147 30.36 -7.91 -43.10
N ASN A 148 31.66 -8.19 -43.18
CA ASN A 148 32.47 -8.49 -42.00
C ASN A 148 32.58 -7.28 -41.06
N ASN A 149 32.77 -6.08 -41.62
CA ASN A 149 32.76 -4.85 -40.83
C ASN A 149 31.40 -4.59 -40.17
N GLU A 150 30.30 -4.82 -40.89
CA GLU A 150 28.95 -4.68 -40.33
C GLU A 150 28.68 -5.70 -39.23
N LEU A 151 29.08 -6.96 -39.43
CA LEU A 151 29.01 -7.99 -38.40
C LEU A 151 29.85 -7.63 -37.17
N THR A 152 31.04 -7.09 -37.37
CA THR A 152 31.92 -6.67 -36.27
C THR A 152 31.27 -5.54 -35.44
N ALA A 153 30.71 -4.52 -36.10
CA ALA A 153 29.96 -3.46 -35.42
C ALA A 153 28.72 -4.01 -34.67
N ASN A 154 28.04 -5.00 -35.25
CA ASN A 154 26.90 -5.66 -34.59
C ASN A 154 27.33 -6.49 -33.38
N ILE A 155 28.48 -7.16 -33.44
CA ILE A 155 29.05 -7.90 -32.30
C ILE A 155 29.35 -6.93 -31.16
N GLU A 156 30.07 -5.83 -31.43
CA GLU A 156 30.40 -4.82 -30.42
C GLU A 156 29.13 -4.27 -29.74
N LYS A 157 28.09 -3.96 -30.52
CA LYS A 157 26.82 -3.48 -30.00
C LYS A 157 26.11 -4.51 -29.13
N LEU A 158 26.12 -5.79 -29.52
CA LEU A 158 25.51 -6.86 -28.73
C LEU A 158 26.29 -7.12 -27.44
N GLU A 159 27.61 -7.02 -27.47
CA GLU A 159 28.45 -7.15 -26.28
C GLU A 159 28.19 -6.02 -25.27
N GLU A 160 28.02 -4.77 -25.75
CA GLU A 160 27.62 -3.63 -24.92
C GLU A 160 26.25 -3.85 -24.26
N GLN A 161 25.26 -4.35 -25.03
CA GLN A 161 23.93 -4.66 -24.47
C GLN A 161 23.99 -5.78 -23.43
N ILE A 162 24.79 -6.82 -23.65
CA ILE A 162 24.99 -7.90 -22.68
C ILE A 162 25.65 -7.36 -21.41
N ALA A 163 26.63 -6.46 -21.54
CA ALA A 163 27.27 -5.82 -20.39
C ALA A 163 26.27 -4.98 -19.58
N HIS A 164 25.47 -4.15 -20.26
CA HIS A 164 24.41 -3.35 -19.65
C HIS A 164 23.41 -4.23 -18.87
N TYR A 165 22.87 -5.28 -19.49
CA TYR A 165 21.91 -6.17 -18.82
C TYR A 165 22.52 -6.94 -17.65
N LYS A 166 23.80 -7.31 -17.73
CA LYS A 166 24.50 -7.94 -16.59
C LYS A 166 24.66 -6.96 -15.43
N GLU A 167 24.97 -5.70 -15.70
CA GLU A 167 25.06 -4.67 -14.68
C GLU A 167 23.69 -4.40 -14.04
N GLU A 168 22.63 -4.28 -14.84
CA GLU A 168 21.26 -4.12 -14.36
C GLU A 168 20.82 -5.30 -13.49
N LEU A 169 21.17 -6.53 -13.88
CA LEU A 169 20.90 -7.74 -13.10
C LEU A 169 21.64 -7.75 -11.75
N VAL A 170 22.89 -7.27 -11.72
CA VAL A 170 23.65 -7.11 -10.47
C VAL A 170 23.07 -6.01 -9.60
N GLN A 171 22.62 -4.89 -10.17
CA GLN A 171 21.95 -3.83 -9.41
C GLN A 171 20.62 -4.30 -8.82
N LEU A 172 19.83 -5.05 -9.58
CA LEU A 172 18.57 -5.63 -9.12
C LEU A 172 18.79 -6.72 -8.06
N SER A 173 19.81 -7.59 -8.21
CA SER A 173 20.06 -8.66 -7.24
C SER A 173 20.85 -8.20 -6.00
N GLY A 174 21.71 -7.18 -6.15
CA GLY A 174 22.66 -6.75 -5.12
C GLY A 174 22.14 -5.69 -4.15
N THR A 175 21.14 -4.89 -4.53
CA THR A 175 20.77 -3.68 -3.77
C THR A 175 19.34 -3.66 -3.22
N GLY A 176 18.43 -4.51 -3.70
CA GLY A 176 17.02 -4.54 -3.25
C GLY A 176 16.67 -5.59 -2.18
N GLY A 177 17.41 -6.71 -2.08
CA GLY A 177 16.96 -7.86 -1.29
C GLY A 177 17.16 -7.72 0.23
N LYS A 178 18.39 -7.56 0.69
CA LYS A 178 18.73 -7.94 2.08
C LYS A 178 18.21 -6.99 3.17
N LYS A 179 18.13 -5.69 2.91
CA LYS A 179 17.66 -4.73 3.92
C LYS A 179 16.13 -4.65 3.95
N GLU A 180 15.51 -4.66 2.77
CA GLU A 180 14.05 -4.64 2.65
C GLU A 180 13.43 -5.95 3.14
N GLU A 181 14.07 -7.10 2.90
CA GLU A 181 13.65 -8.40 3.42
C GLU A 181 13.77 -8.48 4.95
N VAL A 182 14.87 -7.97 5.53
CA VAL A 182 15.02 -7.91 6.99
C VAL A 182 14.00 -6.98 7.64
N ASP A 183 13.70 -5.84 7.02
CA ASP A 183 12.70 -4.91 7.54
C ASP A 183 11.27 -5.48 7.40
N LYS A 184 10.96 -6.19 6.29
CA LYS A 184 9.70 -6.93 6.13
C LYS A 184 9.53 -8.03 7.18
N VAL A 185 10.57 -8.81 7.45
CA VAL A 185 10.55 -9.87 8.48
C VAL A 185 10.29 -9.27 9.87
N LYS A 186 10.96 -8.18 10.24
CA LYS A 186 10.70 -7.49 11.51
C LYS A 186 9.29 -6.94 11.61
N ILE A 187 8.75 -6.38 10.52
CA ILE A 187 7.37 -5.89 10.49
C ILE A 187 6.40 -7.06 10.74
N LEU A 188 6.60 -8.19 10.08
CA LEU A 188 5.78 -9.39 10.28
C LEU A 188 5.84 -9.88 11.72
N GLU A 189 7.04 -9.96 12.31
CA GLU A 189 7.22 -10.35 13.72
C GLU A 189 6.48 -9.41 14.68
N THR A 190 6.58 -8.09 14.47
CA THR A 190 5.84 -7.12 15.30
C THR A 190 4.32 -7.17 15.10
N LEU A 191 3.85 -7.51 13.90
CA LEU A 191 2.42 -7.68 13.62
C LEU A 191 1.89 -8.96 14.27
N GLU A 192 2.66 -10.04 14.24
CA GLU A 192 2.32 -11.30 14.90
C GLU A 192 2.26 -11.15 16.42
N GLU A 193 3.21 -10.41 17.02
CA GLU A 193 3.18 -10.09 18.45
C GLU A 193 1.94 -9.27 18.83
N LYS A 194 1.62 -8.22 18.04
CA LYS A 194 0.41 -7.42 18.25
C LYS A 194 -0.86 -8.24 18.10
N TRP A 195 -0.92 -9.10 17.08
CA TRP A 195 -2.05 -9.97 16.86
C TRP A 195 -2.26 -10.91 18.04
N ASN A 196 -1.19 -11.56 18.52
CA ASN A 196 -1.25 -12.43 19.69
C ASN A 196 -1.66 -11.69 20.97
N ASN A 197 -1.26 -10.44 21.15
CA ASN A 197 -1.68 -9.65 22.32
C ASN A 197 -3.18 -9.32 22.23
N VAL A 198 -3.65 -8.83 21.08
CA VAL A 198 -5.07 -8.52 20.86
C VAL A 198 -5.93 -9.77 20.98
N ASP A 199 -5.48 -10.92 20.46
CA ASP A 199 -6.18 -12.20 20.55
C ASP A 199 -6.29 -12.68 22.01
N LYS A 200 -5.20 -12.57 22.79
CA LYS A 200 -5.23 -12.84 24.24
C LYS A 200 -6.16 -11.90 25.00
N GLN A 201 -6.22 -10.62 24.63
CA GLN A 201 -7.15 -9.69 25.26
C GLN A 201 -8.60 -10.02 24.89
N ALA A 202 -8.88 -10.32 23.62
CA ALA A 202 -10.21 -10.69 23.15
C ALA A 202 -10.72 -11.96 23.86
N THR A 203 -9.87 -12.99 23.98
CA THR A 203 -10.22 -14.23 24.70
C THR A 203 -10.48 -14.00 26.19
N ASN A 204 -9.69 -13.13 26.84
CA ASN A 204 -9.94 -12.75 28.24
C ASN A 204 -11.25 -11.96 28.42
N TYR A 205 -11.56 -11.02 27.52
CA TYR A 205 -12.82 -10.27 27.57
C TYR A 205 -14.02 -11.17 27.31
N GLU A 206 -13.90 -12.13 26.39
CA GLU A 206 -14.95 -13.12 26.13
C GLU A 206 -15.21 -13.99 27.38
N LEU A 207 -14.16 -14.44 28.07
CA LEU A 207 -14.31 -15.21 29.31
C LEU A 207 -15.02 -14.39 30.40
N LYS A 208 -14.58 -13.16 30.64
CA LYS A 208 -15.21 -12.26 31.64
C LYS A 208 -16.66 -11.95 31.28
N TYR A 209 -16.97 -11.80 29.99
CA TYR A 209 -18.33 -11.60 29.52
C TYR A 209 -19.19 -12.83 29.80
N GLN A 210 -18.70 -14.03 29.50
CA GLN A 210 -19.44 -15.27 29.77
C GLN A 210 -19.72 -15.46 31.26
N GLU A 211 -18.73 -15.23 32.13
CA GLU A 211 -18.90 -15.29 33.59
C GLU A 211 -19.95 -14.29 34.08
N SER A 212 -19.85 -13.03 33.63
CA SER A 212 -20.81 -11.97 33.99
C SER A 212 -22.22 -12.28 33.47
N HIS A 213 -22.32 -12.82 32.26
CA HIS A 213 -23.59 -13.19 31.64
C HIS A 213 -24.27 -14.36 32.37
N GLN A 214 -23.49 -15.35 32.82
CA GLN A 214 -23.99 -16.43 33.67
C GLN A 214 -24.51 -15.89 35.00
N ALA A 215 -23.77 -15.00 35.66
CA ALA A 215 -24.21 -14.35 36.89
C ALA A 215 -25.51 -13.57 36.70
N LEU A 216 -25.62 -12.77 35.63
CA LEU A 216 -26.85 -12.04 35.29
C LEU A 216 -28.04 -12.98 35.03
N THR A 217 -27.79 -14.13 34.39
CA THR A 217 -28.83 -15.15 34.15
C THR A 217 -29.33 -15.76 35.47
N HIS A 218 -28.43 -16.03 36.41
CA HIS A 218 -28.81 -16.50 37.74
C HIS A 218 -29.62 -15.44 38.51
N ILE A 219 -29.19 -14.19 38.49
CA ILE A 219 -29.90 -13.07 39.12
C ILE A 219 -31.30 -12.92 38.50
N ARG A 220 -31.41 -12.93 37.18
CA ARG A 220 -32.68 -12.88 36.45
C ARG A 220 -33.65 -13.96 36.92
N THR A 221 -33.17 -15.20 37.00
CA THR A 221 -33.97 -16.36 37.46
C THR A 221 -34.38 -16.21 38.93
N GLY A 222 -33.48 -15.72 39.78
CA GLY A 222 -33.75 -15.43 41.18
C GLY A 222 -34.84 -14.37 41.37
N ILE A 223 -34.76 -13.28 40.62
CA ILE A 223 -35.76 -12.20 40.63
C ILE A 223 -37.11 -12.72 40.15
N GLU A 224 -37.15 -13.53 39.08
CA GLU A 224 -38.40 -14.12 38.59
C GLU A 224 -39.07 -15.00 39.65
N SER A 225 -38.29 -15.80 40.37
CA SER A 225 -38.76 -16.63 41.47
C SER A 225 -39.31 -15.80 42.63
N LEU A 226 -38.59 -14.75 43.04
CA LEU A 226 -39.02 -13.84 44.11
C LEU A 226 -40.28 -13.06 43.71
N PHE A 227 -40.35 -12.56 42.48
CA PHE A 227 -41.51 -11.84 41.96
C PHE A 227 -42.78 -12.70 42.00
N LYS A 228 -42.68 -13.96 41.56
CA LYS A 228 -43.78 -14.93 41.64
C LYS A 228 -44.14 -15.27 43.08
N ARG A 229 -43.15 -15.51 43.96
CA ARG A 229 -43.40 -15.94 45.34
C ARG A 229 -43.95 -14.83 46.25
N ALA A 230 -43.53 -13.58 46.03
CA ALA A 230 -44.09 -12.42 46.72
C ALA A 230 -45.51 -12.04 46.20
N GLY A 231 -45.97 -12.67 45.11
CA GLY A 231 -47.27 -12.39 44.51
C GLY A 231 -47.34 -11.02 43.83
N CYS A 232 -46.22 -10.55 43.27
CA CYS A 232 -46.18 -9.26 42.58
C CYS A 232 -47.00 -9.33 41.29
N ALA A 233 -47.74 -8.27 40.97
CA ALA A 233 -48.58 -8.23 39.78
C ALA A 233 -47.89 -7.49 38.64
N THR A 234 -47.86 -8.10 37.44
CA THR A 234 -47.26 -7.51 36.24
C THR A 234 -47.92 -6.21 35.78
N LYS A 235 -49.15 -5.94 36.25
CA LYS A 235 -49.89 -4.69 36.04
C LYS A 235 -49.29 -3.47 36.77
N ASP A 236 -48.46 -3.71 37.78
CA ASP A 236 -47.82 -2.65 38.56
C ASP A 236 -46.48 -2.21 37.92
N LEU A 237 -46.05 -2.85 36.83
CA LEU A 237 -44.89 -2.41 36.04
C LEU A 237 -45.23 -1.18 35.18
N PRO A 238 -44.25 -0.28 34.96
CA PRO A 238 -44.40 0.82 34.01
C PRO A 238 -44.81 0.34 32.61
N SER A 239 -45.57 1.17 31.89
CA SER A 239 -45.92 0.87 30.50
C SER A 239 -44.64 0.81 29.65
N GLY A 240 -44.44 -0.31 28.95
CA GLY A 240 -43.28 -0.54 28.08
C GLY A 240 -42.19 -1.46 28.65
N THR A 241 -42.35 -2.03 29.85
CA THR A 241 -41.30 -2.87 30.46
C THR A 241 -41.17 -4.29 29.86
N GLY A 242 -41.95 -4.62 28.83
CA GLY A 242 -41.93 -5.93 28.17
C GLY A 242 -42.49 -7.06 29.06
N THR A 243 -42.67 -8.25 28.48
CA THR A 243 -43.26 -9.42 29.17
C THR A 243 -42.25 -10.25 29.95
N GLY A 244 -40.96 -9.91 29.89
CA GLY A 244 -39.88 -10.66 30.54
C GLY A 244 -38.84 -9.76 31.20
N ILE A 245 -38.12 -10.33 32.16
CA ILE A 245 -36.99 -9.65 32.82
C ILE A 245 -35.82 -9.57 31.83
N SER A 246 -35.25 -8.38 31.66
CA SER A 246 -34.07 -8.06 30.86
C SER A 246 -33.11 -7.24 31.73
N GLU A 247 -31.85 -7.10 31.32
CA GLU A 247 -30.85 -6.34 32.07
C GLU A 247 -31.30 -4.89 32.33
N GLY A 248 -31.93 -4.25 31.34
CA GLY A 248 -32.42 -2.87 31.47
C GLY A 248 -33.68 -2.70 32.33
N ASN A 249 -34.40 -3.79 32.64
CA ASN A 249 -35.62 -3.73 33.46
C ASN A 249 -35.50 -4.43 34.83
N MET A 250 -34.36 -5.07 35.11
CA MET A 250 -34.14 -5.90 36.30
C MET A 250 -34.34 -5.11 37.60
N MET A 251 -33.93 -3.85 37.63
CA MET A 251 -34.09 -2.96 38.78
C MET A 251 -35.56 -2.61 39.08
N GLN A 252 -36.39 -2.47 38.05
CA GLN A 252 -37.81 -2.17 38.19
C GLN A 252 -38.56 -3.37 38.80
N TYR A 253 -38.20 -4.60 38.39
CA TYR A 253 -38.73 -5.81 39.00
C TYR A 253 -38.31 -5.93 40.47
N LEU A 254 -37.05 -5.64 40.80
CA LEU A 254 -36.56 -5.65 42.19
C LEU A 254 -37.28 -4.62 43.07
N ALA A 255 -37.50 -3.40 42.58
CA ALA A 255 -38.21 -2.35 43.33
C ALA A 255 -39.66 -2.77 43.69
N LEU A 256 -40.34 -3.47 42.77
CA LEU A 256 -41.68 -4.00 43.03
C LEU A 256 -41.66 -5.16 44.03
N VAL A 257 -40.67 -6.05 43.93
CA VAL A 257 -40.47 -7.12 44.91
C VAL A 257 -40.23 -6.54 46.31
N GLU A 258 -39.36 -5.53 46.41
CA GLU A 258 -39.06 -4.85 47.66
C GLU A 258 -40.33 -4.19 48.24
N GLY A 259 -41.06 -3.42 47.45
CA GLY A 259 -42.31 -2.78 47.86
C GLY A 259 -43.31 -3.80 48.40
N ARG A 260 -43.52 -4.90 47.67
CA ARG A 260 -44.45 -5.96 48.08
C ARG A 260 -44.01 -6.70 49.33
N THR A 261 -42.71 -6.95 49.48
CA THR A 261 -42.15 -7.63 50.66
C THR A 261 -42.28 -6.74 51.90
N ASN A 262 -42.06 -5.43 51.77
CA ASN A 262 -42.27 -4.47 52.84
C ASN A 262 -43.74 -4.35 53.25
N GLU A 263 -44.68 -4.41 52.31
CA GLU A 263 -46.12 -4.50 52.61
C GLU A 263 -46.46 -5.76 53.39
N LEU A 264 -45.94 -6.92 52.95
CA LEU A 264 -46.14 -8.20 53.63
C LEU A 264 -45.60 -8.18 55.06
N LEU A 265 -44.43 -7.56 55.28
CA LEU A 265 -43.83 -7.42 56.60
C LEU A 265 -44.69 -6.54 57.52
N LYS A 266 -45.18 -5.39 57.02
CA LYS A 266 -46.08 -4.51 57.78
C LYS A 266 -47.39 -5.20 58.16
N MET A 267 -47.98 -5.96 57.23
CA MET A 267 -49.19 -6.74 57.53
C MET A 267 -48.92 -7.80 58.61
N TYR A 268 -47.77 -8.48 58.54
CA TYR A 268 -47.38 -9.45 59.55
C TYR A 268 -47.19 -8.82 60.93
N ASP A 269 -46.54 -7.65 61.01
CA ASP A 269 -46.35 -6.93 62.28
C ASP A 269 -47.69 -6.45 62.86
N ALA A 270 -48.61 -5.94 62.04
CA ALA A 270 -49.94 -5.53 62.50
C ALA A 270 -50.75 -6.72 63.08
N VAL A 271 -50.70 -7.89 62.41
CA VAL A 271 -51.33 -9.12 62.90
C VAL A 271 -50.68 -9.62 64.20
N ARG A 272 -49.38 -9.39 64.37
CA ARG A 272 -48.61 -9.79 65.56
C ARG A 272 -48.88 -8.88 66.77
N GLU A 273 -49.10 -7.59 66.54
CA GLU A 273 -49.37 -6.60 67.58
C GLU A 273 -50.86 -6.48 67.94
N GLY A 274 -51.75 -7.14 67.18
CA GLY A 274 -53.18 -7.22 67.47
C GLY A 274 -53.98 -5.98 67.03
N ASP A 275 -53.49 -5.26 66.02
CA ASP A 275 -54.11 -4.06 65.47
C ASP A 275 -54.83 -4.37 64.15
N ASP A 276 -56.07 -3.86 63.97
CA ASP A 276 -56.86 -4.10 62.76
C ASP A 276 -56.25 -3.36 61.55
N PHE A 277 -55.63 -4.11 60.63
CA PHE A 277 -54.98 -3.54 59.45
C PHE A 277 -55.98 -3.19 58.33
N GLU A 278 -56.18 -1.90 58.06
CA GLU A 278 -56.97 -1.41 56.94
C GLU A 278 -56.09 -1.28 55.67
N ALA A 279 -56.21 -2.25 54.76
CA ALA A 279 -55.39 -2.34 53.56
C ALA A 279 -55.73 -1.28 52.51
N THR A 280 -55.10 -0.10 52.60
CA THR A 280 -55.07 0.87 51.50
C THR A 280 -53.87 0.62 50.60
N ARG A 281 -54.15 0.14 49.37
CA ARG A 281 -53.12 -0.11 48.34
C ARG A 281 -52.51 1.21 47.89
N ALA A 282 -51.34 1.56 48.44
CA ALA A 282 -50.61 2.74 48.03
C ALA A 282 -50.13 2.59 46.58
N ARG A 283 -50.53 3.53 45.70
CA ARG A 283 -49.92 3.67 44.37
C ARG A 283 -48.44 3.99 44.54
N PRO A 284 -47.55 3.51 43.65
CA PRO A 284 -46.16 3.92 43.67
C PRO A 284 -46.09 5.40 43.27
N GLY A 285 -46.00 6.27 44.27
CA GLY A 285 -45.63 7.66 44.08
C GLY A 285 -44.12 7.71 43.80
N ASN A 286 -43.74 8.50 42.79
CA ASN A 286 -42.35 8.85 42.49
C ASN A 286 -41.67 9.41 43.75
N ALA A 287 -41.04 8.56 44.54
CA ALA A 287 -40.12 8.95 45.58
C ALA A 287 -38.71 8.88 44.99
N ALA A 288 -38.30 9.97 44.32
CA ALA A 288 -36.90 10.33 44.22
C ALA A 288 -36.43 10.75 45.63
N ALA A 289 -36.32 9.78 46.54
CA ALA A 289 -35.72 9.96 47.85
C ALA A 289 -34.27 9.48 47.77
N SER A 290 -33.36 10.43 47.90
CA SER A 290 -31.92 10.27 48.12
C SER A 290 -31.55 8.92 48.74
N LEU A 291 -31.00 8.02 47.92
CA LEU A 291 -30.29 6.83 48.38
C LEU A 291 -29.02 7.27 49.12
N GLN A 292 -29.11 7.42 50.44
CA GLN A 292 -27.92 7.33 51.29
C GLN A 292 -27.49 5.88 51.32
N VAL A 293 -26.54 5.55 50.43
CA VAL A 293 -25.82 4.28 50.45
C VAL A 293 -25.05 4.20 51.78
N ASN A 294 -25.58 3.45 52.73
CA ASN A 294 -24.80 3.00 53.88
C ASN A 294 -23.64 2.16 53.34
N LYS A 295 -22.42 2.68 53.49
CA LYS A 295 -21.17 1.99 53.16
C LYS A 295 -21.08 0.69 53.96
N LEU A 296 -21.26 -0.43 53.28
CA LEU A 296 -20.74 -1.71 53.75
C LEU A 296 -19.20 -1.62 53.77
N PRO A 297 -18.52 -2.20 54.79
CA PRO A 297 -17.06 -2.28 54.79
C PRO A 297 -16.62 -3.08 53.58
N SER A 298 -15.89 -2.41 52.69
CA SER A 298 -15.35 -2.97 51.46
C SER A 298 -14.22 -3.93 51.81
N THR A 299 -14.41 -5.23 51.56
CA THR A 299 -13.33 -6.22 51.56
C THR A 299 -12.68 -6.23 50.17
N VAL A 300 -11.94 -5.16 49.87
CA VAL A 300 -10.94 -5.17 48.80
C VAL A 300 -9.59 -5.04 49.47
N GLU A 301 -8.82 -6.12 49.42
CA GLU A 301 -7.41 -6.08 49.76
C GLU A 301 -6.71 -5.14 48.78
N ASP A 302 -5.90 -4.26 49.38
CA ASP A 302 -4.99 -3.33 48.75
C ASP A 302 -3.93 -4.10 47.95
N HIS A 303 -4.20 -4.31 46.66
CA HIS A 303 -3.16 -4.58 45.69
C HIS A 303 -2.92 -3.30 44.88
N SER A 304 -2.05 -2.47 45.44
CA SER A 304 -1.29 -1.46 44.72
C SER A 304 -0.50 -2.13 43.59
N ASP A 305 -1.02 -2.10 42.37
CA ASP A 305 -0.21 -2.31 41.17
C ASP A 305 -0.05 -0.97 40.45
N ALA A 306 1.10 -0.35 40.71
CA ALA A 306 1.55 0.85 40.04
C ALA A 306 2.01 0.48 38.63
N SER A 307 1.05 0.44 37.71
CA SER A 307 1.32 0.44 36.26
C SER A 307 0.23 1.24 35.55
N GLU A 308 0.21 2.54 35.83
CA GLU A 308 -0.36 3.54 34.90
C GLU A 308 0.59 3.62 33.68
N ASP A 309 0.42 2.71 32.72
CA ASP A 309 0.79 2.97 31.32
C ASP A 309 -0.48 3.44 30.62
N ASP A 310 -0.54 4.76 30.49
CA ASP A 310 -1.56 5.57 29.84
C ASP A 310 -1.45 5.39 28.32
N ASP A 311 -1.99 4.28 27.80
CA ASP A 311 -1.98 3.92 26.37
C ASP A 311 -3.41 3.74 25.80
N GLU A 312 -4.43 4.39 26.39
CA GLU A 312 -5.82 4.32 25.90
C GLU A 312 -6.16 5.33 24.78
N GLU A 313 -5.22 6.14 24.31
CA GLU A 313 -5.38 6.96 23.10
C GLU A 313 -4.33 6.59 22.05
N ASP A 314 -4.58 5.59 21.21
CA ASP A 314 -4.06 5.55 19.82
C ASP A 314 -4.53 4.30 19.05
N SER A 315 -5.84 4.22 18.77
CA SER A 315 -6.38 3.30 17.74
C SER A 315 -6.39 3.91 16.33
N ARG A 316 -5.83 5.13 16.14
CA ARG A 316 -5.72 5.76 14.82
C ARG A 316 -4.31 5.58 14.25
N PRO A 317 -4.17 5.28 12.94
CA PRO A 317 -2.86 5.17 12.32
C PRO A 317 -2.12 6.52 12.40
N PHE A 318 -0.89 6.48 12.93
CA PHE A 318 -0.04 7.65 13.09
C PHE A 318 0.15 8.41 11.78
N THR A 319 0.03 9.74 11.84
CA THR A 319 0.38 10.60 10.71
C THR A 319 1.90 10.64 10.48
N VAL A 320 2.33 10.98 9.26
CA VAL A 320 3.75 11.05 8.88
C VAL A 320 4.52 12.06 9.75
N GLU A 321 3.86 13.14 10.20
CA GLU A 321 4.47 14.13 11.09
C GLU A 321 4.63 13.62 12.52
N GLU A 322 3.66 12.88 13.05
CA GLU A 322 3.74 12.22 14.36
C GLU A 322 4.84 11.13 14.37
N LEU A 323 4.95 10.34 13.30
CA LEU A 323 6.06 9.38 13.11
C LEU A 323 7.42 10.09 13.09
N LYS A 324 7.52 11.24 12.44
CA LYS A 324 8.76 12.04 12.39
C LYS A 324 9.10 12.66 13.75
N ALA A 325 8.09 13.10 14.51
CA ALA A 325 8.27 13.63 15.86
C ALA A 325 8.66 12.53 16.86
N LYS A 326 8.00 11.37 16.82
CA LYS A 326 8.29 10.20 17.67
C LYS A 326 9.68 9.65 17.37
N SER A 327 10.08 9.61 16.09
CA SER A 327 11.44 9.26 15.67
C SER A 327 12.50 10.25 16.20
N LYS A 328 12.27 11.57 16.06
CA LYS A 328 13.17 12.60 16.61
C LYS A 328 13.31 12.52 18.13
N ASN A 329 12.22 12.26 18.85
CA ASN A 329 12.24 12.11 20.31
C ASN A 329 12.97 10.84 20.74
N LYS A 330 12.83 9.73 20.01
CA LYS A 330 13.57 8.48 20.26
C LYS A 330 15.07 8.66 20.02
N VAL A 331 15.45 9.39 18.96
CA VAL A 331 16.85 9.73 18.67
C VAL A 331 17.44 10.66 19.75
N LYS A 332 16.68 11.65 20.23
CA LYS A 332 17.10 12.50 21.36
C LYS A 332 17.28 11.71 22.67
N LYS A 333 16.37 10.79 23.01
CA LYS A 333 16.50 9.91 24.18
C LYS A 333 17.74 9.02 24.09
N LEU A 334 18.03 8.46 22.92
CA LEU A 334 19.23 7.64 22.68
C LEU A 334 20.54 8.46 22.76
N ALA A 335 20.53 9.70 22.27
CA ALA A 335 21.68 10.60 22.39
C ALA A 335 21.95 11.00 23.86
N GLN A 336 20.90 11.26 24.63
CA GLN A 336 21.01 11.57 26.07
C GLN A 336 21.47 10.35 26.90
N ALA A 337 21.02 9.14 26.55
CA ALA A 337 21.48 7.91 27.18
C ALA A 337 22.98 7.64 26.92
N LYS A 338 23.45 7.89 25.69
CA LYS A 338 24.89 7.78 25.35
C LYS A 338 25.76 8.86 26.01
N GLY A 339 25.23 10.06 26.23
CA GLY A 339 25.92 11.12 26.97
C GLY A 339 26.13 10.79 28.45
N LYS A 340 25.13 10.17 29.10
CA LYS A 340 25.22 9.74 30.51
C LYS A 340 26.18 8.57 30.75
N ALA A 341 26.34 7.68 29.76
CA ALA A 341 27.28 6.56 29.86
C ALA A 341 28.76 6.99 29.74
N LYS A 342 29.04 8.15 29.12
CA LYS A 342 30.42 8.65 28.88
C LYS A 342 30.95 9.58 29.98
N GLY A 343 30.09 9.98 30.94
CA GLY A 343 30.46 10.82 32.09
C GLY A 343 30.66 10.05 33.40
N ARG A 344 30.68 8.71 33.36
CA ARG A 344 30.75 7.85 34.55
C ARG A 344 31.90 6.82 34.49
N THR A 345 32.98 7.19 33.80
CA THR A 345 34.27 6.49 33.78
C THR A 345 35.36 7.40 34.29
#